data_AF-A0A8H4TRJ3-F1
#
_entry.id   AF-A0A8H4TRJ3-F1
#
_cell.length_a   1.000
_cell.length_b   1.000
_cell.length_c   1.000
_cell.angle_alpha   90.00
_cell.angle_beta   90.00
_cell.angle_gamma   90.00
#
_symmetry.space_group_name_H-M   'P 1'
#
loop_
_entity.id
_entity.type
_entity.pdbx_description
1 polymer ?
#
loop_
_entity_poly.entity_id
_entity_poly.type
_entity_poly.pdbx_seq_one_letter_code
_entity_poly.pdbx_strand_id
1 'polypeptide(L)'
;MFKVLSRLAASPALSTRAGLARNLTTKSVLVSVSPSPKRFNGLNQIALKAKVEAEERLQTRKGLPYHEREAIVKDYCGWTLRVPYSKKLYKSPVDDRLRWRLIATRQMRNCLGYTRHGASRRGILGPPLENSWMKDVKFICVDMDQWKKEDYMVDGKRQIRTVAAHVGVSVLDTRDIQDMVLSSPDLPNPAQIIKSYQYCVEDKVPKDDGFIFGKSESISTLDLRERFAELQRGRQVVGIMYSSRKDLFTLQDFGVIMQQKLWLDICQASFVALELSYARRLGALLKELGIPHDNLHSSGNDAHFTLRAMLAMAAVDARRQATHPRYLPSWVDVAEKIAKSPIPTIDPQSPTKWDPLLDPKPATQRIKYLGRWIDA
;
A
#
# COMPACT_ATOMS: atom_id res chain seq x y z
N MET A 1 37.12 -45.43 -42.75
CA MET A 1 36.96 -45.45 -44.23
C MET A 1 35.94 -46.52 -44.63
N PHE A 2 35.48 -46.51 -45.87
CA PHE A 2 34.29 -47.23 -46.38
C PHE A 2 34.32 -48.78 -46.35
N LYS A 3 33.15 -49.37 -46.08
CA LYS A 3 32.47 -50.52 -46.75
C LYS A 3 31.08 -50.67 -46.05
N VAL A 4 29.89 -50.53 -46.66
CA VAL A 4 29.28 -50.97 -47.93
C VAL A 4 28.82 -52.43 -47.92
N LEU A 5 27.48 -52.61 -47.94
CA LEU A 5 26.60 -53.65 -48.57
C LEU A 5 25.17 -53.36 -48.04
N SER A 6 24.16 -52.96 -48.85
CA SER A 6 23.16 -53.79 -49.57
C SER A 6 22.35 -54.74 -48.65
N ARG A 7 21.02 -54.95 -48.77
CA ARG A 7 19.94 -54.64 -49.76
C ARG A 7 18.57 -54.82 -48.98
N LEU A 8 17.32 -54.88 -49.47
CA LEU A 8 16.60 -54.93 -50.77
C LEU A 8 15.10 -54.58 -50.50
N ALA A 9 14.31 -54.19 -51.53
CA ALA A 9 12.83 -54.29 -51.63
C ALA A 9 11.92 -53.49 -50.63
N ALA A 10 10.70 -53.06 -50.98
CA ALA A 10 10.04 -52.90 -52.28
C ALA A 10 8.92 -51.83 -52.23
N SER A 11 8.47 -51.36 -53.39
CA SER A 11 7.20 -50.66 -53.63
C SER A 11 6.46 -51.38 -54.76
N PRO A 12 5.12 -51.22 -54.89
CA PRO A 12 4.68 -50.65 -56.18
C PRO A 12 3.39 -49.80 -56.12
N ALA A 13 3.22 -49.00 -57.20
CA ALA A 13 1.96 -48.66 -57.88
C ALA A 13 0.88 -47.79 -57.18
N LEU A 14 -0.07 -47.15 -57.88
CA LEU A 14 -0.08 -46.35 -59.14
C LEU A 14 -1.55 -46.08 -59.52
N SER A 15 -1.95 -44.82 -59.73
CA SER A 15 -3.01 -44.34 -60.66
C SER A 15 -3.32 -42.87 -60.33
N THR A 16 -2.91 -41.84 -61.09
CA THR A 16 -3.15 -41.45 -62.50
C THR A 16 -4.52 -40.82 -62.79
N ARG A 17 -4.45 -39.77 -63.64
CA ARG A 17 -5.52 -38.93 -64.25
C ARG A 17 -6.27 -37.93 -63.35
N ALA A 18 -6.81 -36.83 -63.89
CA ALA A 18 -6.21 -35.74 -64.68
C ALA A 18 -7.32 -34.79 -65.19
N GLY A 19 -7.10 -33.47 -65.03
CA GLY A 19 -7.64 -32.43 -65.90
C GLY A 19 -9.13 -32.08 -65.82
N LEU A 20 -9.41 -30.82 -65.47
CA LEU A 20 -9.76 -29.84 -66.50
C LEU A 20 -9.44 -28.41 -66.02
N ALA A 21 -9.22 -27.49 -66.96
CA ALA A 21 -8.98 -26.08 -66.66
C ALA A 21 -10.03 -25.20 -67.34
N ARG A 22 -10.47 -24.13 -66.65
CA ARG A 22 -11.09 -22.95 -67.28
C ARG A 22 -10.62 -21.68 -66.55
N ASN A 23 -10.18 -20.71 -67.33
CA ASN A 23 -9.80 -19.38 -66.83
C ASN A 23 -11.05 -18.53 -66.56
N LEU A 24 -11.02 -17.72 -65.51
CA LEU A 24 -11.66 -16.40 -65.51
C LEU A 24 -10.77 -15.41 -64.77
N THR A 25 -10.63 -14.21 -65.33
CA THR A 25 -9.75 -13.14 -64.85
C THR A 25 -10.50 -12.20 -63.91
N THR A 26 -9.84 -11.71 -62.83
CA THR A 26 -9.61 -10.26 -62.59
C THR A 26 -8.88 -9.94 -61.28
N LYS A 27 -8.15 -8.81 -61.32
CA LYS A 27 -7.82 -7.89 -60.21
C LYS A 27 -7.15 -8.47 -58.94
N SER A 28 -5.82 -8.45 -59.03
CA SER A 28 -4.87 -8.18 -57.95
C SER A 28 -5.36 -7.33 -56.75
N VAL A 29 -5.15 -7.83 -55.53
CA VAL A 29 -4.65 -7.04 -54.40
C VAL A 29 -3.58 -7.87 -53.68
N LEU A 30 -2.31 -7.45 -53.79
CA LEU A 30 -1.21 -8.02 -53.00
C LEU A 30 -1.09 -7.27 -51.68
N VAL A 31 -1.55 -7.88 -50.58
CA VAL A 31 -1.18 -7.43 -49.22
C VAL A 31 0.02 -8.27 -48.78
N SER A 32 1.23 -7.73 -48.95
CA SER A 32 2.45 -8.32 -48.41
C SER A 32 2.48 -8.14 -46.89
N VAL A 33 2.16 -9.22 -46.15
CA VAL A 33 2.29 -9.24 -44.69
C VAL A 33 3.76 -9.40 -44.30
N SER A 34 4.51 -8.29 -44.36
CA SER A 34 5.86 -8.21 -43.81
C SER A 34 5.82 -8.39 -42.28
N PRO A 35 6.76 -9.14 -41.67
CA PRO A 35 6.78 -9.35 -40.23
C PRO A 35 7.09 -8.04 -39.49
N SER A 36 6.10 -7.52 -38.75
CA SER A 36 6.26 -6.29 -37.98
C SER A 36 7.31 -6.45 -36.88
N PRO A 37 8.28 -5.53 -36.73
CA PRO A 37 9.31 -5.63 -35.70
C PRO A 37 8.73 -5.47 -34.28
N LYS A 38 9.28 -6.27 -33.35
CA LYS A 38 8.78 -6.46 -31.97
C LYS A 38 8.68 -5.15 -31.17
N ARG A 39 7.46 -4.62 -31.00
CA ARG A 39 7.16 -3.55 -30.02
C ARG A 39 7.12 -4.08 -28.57
N PHE A 40 8.26 -4.53 -28.05
CA PHE A 40 8.37 -4.96 -26.63
C PHE A 40 9.60 -4.42 -25.87
N ASN A 41 10.51 -3.68 -26.52
CA ASN A 41 11.70 -3.13 -25.85
C ASN A 41 11.47 -1.80 -25.09
N GLY A 42 10.39 -1.06 -25.37
CA GLY A 42 10.17 0.28 -24.83
C GLY A 42 9.97 0.31 -23.30
N LEU A 43 9.15 -0.59 -22.75
CA LEU A 43 8.89 -0.65 -21.31
C LEU A 43 10.15 -1.02 -20.52
N ASN A 44 10.96 -1.96 -21.02
CA ASN A 44 12.23 -2.32 -20.41
C ASN A 44 13.25 -1.18 -20.48
N GLN A 45 13.30 -0.40 -21.56
CA GLN A 45 14.17 0.79 -21.62
C GLN A 45 13.71 1.90 -20.67
N ILE A 46 12.41 2.13 -20.49
CA ILE A 46 11.88 3.09 -19.52
C ILE A 46 12.17 2.63 -18.08
N ALA A 47 11.93 1.35 -17.77
CA ALA A 47 12.22 0.79 -16.45
C ALA A 47 13.73 0.77 -16.14
N LEU A 48 14.57 0.42 -17.12
CA LEU A 48 16.03 0.45 -16.97
C LEU A 48 16.56 1.87 -16.81
N LYS A 49 16.05 2.85 -17.58
CA LYS A 49 16.42 4.26 -17.41
C LYS A 49 15.96 4.79 -16.05
N ALA A 50 14.74 4.47 -15.61
CA ALA A 50 14.26 4.84 -14.28
C ALA A 50 15.07 4.17 -13.15
N LYS A 51 15.59 2.96 -13.37
CA LYS A 51 16.50 2.26 -12.45
C LYS A 51 17.87 2.95 -12.40
N VAL A 52 18.49 3.23 -13.54
CA VAL A 52 19.78 3.94 -13.62
C VAL A 52 19.67 5.33 -13.00
N GLU A 53 18.64 6.11 -13.35
CA GLU A 53 18.38 7.41 -12.71
C GLU A 53 18.14 7.27 -11.20
N ALA A 54 17.53 6.19 -10.71
CA ALA A 54 17.36 5.96 -9.28
C ALA A 54 18.69 5.59 -8.58
N GLU A 55 19.57 4.83 -9.23
CA GLU A 55 20.87 4.40 -8.73
C GLU A 55 21.88 5.58 -8.70
N GLU A 56 21.96 6.39 -9.76
CA GLU A 56 22.73 7.64 -9.79
C GLU A 56 22.22 8.65 -8.74
N ARG A 57 20.90 8.79 -8.61
CA ARG A 57 20.27 9.59 -7.55
C ARG A 57 20.47 8.98 -6.16
N LEU A 58 20.88 7.72 -6.01
CA LEU A 58 21.19 7.11 -4.72
C LEU A 58 22.64 7.40 -4.31
N GLN A 59 23.60 7.26 -5.23
CA GLN A 59 25.02 7.54 -5.01
C GLN A 59 25.26 8.98 -4.54
N THR A 60 24.62 9.94 -5.21
CA THR A 60 24.75 11.38 -4.91
C THR A 60 24.30 11.76 -3.48
N ARG A 61 23.22 11.15 -2.96
CA ARG A 61 22.54 11.59 -1.72
C ARG A 61 23.38 11.57 -0.43
N LYS A 62 24.45 10.77 -0.34
CA LYS A 62 25.19 10.56 0.92
C LYS A 62 26.19 11.67 1.27
N GLY A 63 26.52 12.56 0.33
CA GLY A 63 27.35 13.75 0.60
C GLY A 63 26.58 15.07 0.76
N LEU A 64 25.32 15.13 0.32
CA LEU A 64 24.60 16.39 0.12
C LEU A 64 24.27 17.10 1.45
N PRO A 65 24.46 18.44 1.54
CA PRO A 65 23.92 19.28 2.60
C PRO A 65 22.42 19.05 2.88
N TYR A 66 21.99 19.40 4.10
CA TYR A 66 20.60 19.20 4.54
C TYR A 66 19.56 19.76 3.56
N HIS A 67 19.80 20.95 3.00
CA HIS A 67 18.86 21.65 2.12
C HIS A 67 18.71 20.99 0.74
N GLU A 68 19.74 20.30 0.23
CA GLU A 68 19.66 19.51 -1.00
C GLU A 68 18.93 18.18 -0.76
N ARG A 69 19.17 17.52 0.37
CA ARG A 69 18.37 16.34 0.78
C ARG A 69 16.90 16.71 0.98
N GLU A 70 16.63 17.89 1.55
CA GLU A 70 15.31 18.50 1.67
C GLU A 70 14.65 18.78 0.31
N ALA A 71 15.40 19.27 -0.67
CA ALA A 71 14.93 19.46 -2.05
C ALA A 71 14.61 18.12 -2.73
N ILE A 72 15.44 17.08 -2.55
CA ILE A 72 15.19 15.74 -3.11
C ILE A 72 13.97 15.08 -2.47
N VAL A 73 13.76 15.21 -1.15
CA VAL A 73 12.52 14.73 -0.50
C VAL A 73 11.30 15.50 -1.01
N LYS A 74 11.42 16.80 -1.30
CA LYS A 74 10.35 17.57 -1.96
C LYS A 74 10.00 17.03 -3.33
N ASP A 75 11.00 16.79 -4.16
CA ASP A 75 10.84 16.38 -5.55
C ASP A 75 10.28 14.96 -5.66
N TYR A 76 10.73 14.06 -4.78
CA TYR A 76 10.36 12.64 -4.80
C TYR A 76 9.07 12.33 -4.01
N CYS A 77 8.85 12.98 -2.86
CA CYS A 77 7.70 12.72 -1.98
C CYS A 77 6.57 13.76 -2.09
N GLY A 78 6.78 14.86 -2.83
CA GLY A 78 5.84 15.97 -2.98
C GLY A 78 5.86 17.01 -1.84
N TRP A 79 6.75 16.88 -0.85
CA TRP A 79 6.84 17.77 0.31
C TRP A 79 8.29 17.92 0.82
N THR A 80 8.72 19.16 1.06
CA THR A 80 10.01 19.51 1.67
C THR A 80 10.03 19.17 3.17
N LEU A 81 11.23 19.08 3.77
CA LEU A 81 11.37 19.06 5.23
C LEU A 81 10.89 20.37 5.92
N ARG A 82 10.76 21.48 5.17
CA ARG A 82 10.23 22.80 5.59
C ARG A 82 9.22 23.39 4.59
N VAL A 83 8.32 24.29 5.06
CA VAL A 83 7.41 25.16 4.25
C VAL A 83 6.10 24.48 3.74
N PRO A 84 4.94 25.18 3.62
CA PRO A 84 4.54 26.53 4.07
C PRO A 84 3.42 26.51 5.17
N TYR A 85 2.70 27.62 5.38
CA TYR A 85 3.02 28.66 6.38
C TYR A 85 1.77 29.53 6.69
N SER A 86 1.72 30.21 7.85
CA SER A 86 0.76 31.30 8.12
C SER A 86 1.31 32.25 9.19
N LYS A 87 1.26 33.57 8.90
CA LYS A 87 2.10 34.61 9.52
C LYS A 87 1.84 34.98 11.00
N LYS A 88 0.89 34.35 11.70
CA LYS A 88 0.42 34.83 13.03
C LYS A 88 0.54 33.87 14.23
N LEU A 89 0.74 32.56 14.04
CA LEU A 89 0.44 31.58 15.11
C LEU A 89 1.52 31.38 16.20
N TYR A 90 2.80 31.66 15.93
CA TYR A 90 3.88 31.50 16.92
C TYR A 90 4.96 32.56 16.75
N LYS A 91 5.03 33.55 17.66
CA LYS A 91 6.09 34.56 17.76
C LYS A 91 7.23 34.14 18.72
N SER A 92 7.65 32.87 18.71
CA SER A 92 8.82 32.39 19.47
C SER A 92 9.44 31.16 18.79
N PRO A 93 10.77 30.93 18.85
CA PRO A 93 11.44 30.09 17.87
C PRO A 93 11.57 28.59 18.23
N VAL A 94 10.96 27.76 17.37
CA VAL A 94 11.42 26.42 16.94
C VAL A 94 11.61 25.34 18.02
N ASP A 95 10.51 24.68 18.39
CA ASP A 95 10.53 23.22 18.56
C ASP A 95 9.96 22.55 17.29
N ASP A 96 10.83 21.95 16.47
CA ASP A 96 10.39 21.19 15.30
C ASP A 96 9.59 19.92 15.70
N ARG A 97 9.73 19.38 16.92
CA ARG A 97 8.93 18.22 17.38
C ARG A 97 7.46 18.59 17.52
N LEU A 98 7.14 19.69 18.22
CA LEU A 98 5.79 20.26 18.27
C LEU A 98 5.20 20.50 16.87
N ARG A 99 6.02 20.96 15.93
CA ARG A 99 5.60 21.16 14.53
C ARG A 99 5.21 19.85 13.85
N TRP A 100 6.01 18.77 13.97
CA TRP A 100 5.65 17.46 13.39
C TRP A 100 4.38 16.87 14.01
N ARG A 101 4.24 16.96 15.34
CA ARG A 101 3.03 16.54 16.07
C ARG A 101 1.76 17.24 15.57
N LEU A 102 1.83 18.57 15.38
CA LEU A 102 0.74 19.37 14.83
C LEU A 102 0.45 19.06 13.36
N ILE A 103 1.47 18.74 12.54
CA ILE A 103 1.28 18.32 11.14
C ILE A 103 0.54 16.99 11.07
N ALA A 104 1.02 15.95 11.77
CA ALA A 104 0.40 14.63 11.80
C ALA A 104 -1.07 14.69 12.25
N THR A 105 -1.34 15.41 13.34
CA THR A 105 -2.71 15.59 13.84
C THR A 105 -3.61 16.32 12.83
N ARG A 106 -3.09 17.34 12.13
CA ARG A 106 -3.84 18.03 11.06
C ARG A 106 -4.06 17.16 9.83
N GLN A 107 -3.12 16.28 9.48
CA GLN A 107 -3.30 15.31 8.39
C GLN A 107 -4.42 14.33 8.75
N MET A 108 -4.43 13.76 9.96
CA MET A 108 -5.50 12.89 10.47
C MET A 108 -6.87 13.60 10.45
N ARG A 109 -6.96 14.82 11.00
CA ARG A 109 -8.17 15.67 10.98
C ARG A 109 -8.66 16.05 9.59
N ASN A 110 -7.78 16.12 8.60
CA ASN A 110 -8.12 16.42 7.21
C ASN A 110 -8.61 15.16 6.47
N CYS A 111 -7.92 14.02 6.62
CA CYS A 111 -8.31 12.75 6.01
C CYS A 111 -9.70 12.30 6.48
N LEU A 112 -9.98 12.43 7.78
CA LEU A 112 -11.25 12.02 8.39
C LEU A 112 -12.27 13.17 8.53
N GLY A 113 -11.99 14.33 7.90
CA GLY A 113 -13.00 15.38 7.68
C GLY A 113 -13.42 16.23 8.88
N TYR A 114 -12.85 16.04 10.07
CA TYR A 114 -13.33 16.65 11.33
C TYR A 114 -12.55 17.92 11.75
N THR A 115 -12.01 18.66 10.78
CA THR A 115 -11.24 19.89 11.04
C THR A 115 -12.17 21.04 11.43
N ARG A 116 -12.04 21.53 12.67
CA ARG A 116 -12.85 22.57 13.36
C ARG A 116 -13.00 23.94 12.65
N HIS A 117 -12.37 24.13 11.48
CA HIS A 117 -12.46 25.34 10.66
C HIS A 117 -12.65 24.94 9.20
N GLY A 118 -13.59 25.57 8.48
CA GLY A 118 -13.96 25.29 7.09
C GLY A 118 -12.90 25.60 6.02
N ALA A 119 -11.61 25.55 6.38
CA ALA A 119 -10.46 25.84 5.54
C ALA A 119 -10.00 24.63 4.68
N SER A 120 -10.79 23.56 4.57
CA SER A 120 -10.59 22.48 3.58
C SER A 120 -10.91 22.94 2.13
N ARG A 121 -10.64 24.20 1.79
CA ARG A 121 -10.71 24.71 0.42
C ARG A 121 -9.45 24.27 -0.33
N ARG A 122 -9.57 23.15 -1.07
CA ARG A 122 -8.54 22.58 -1.98
C ARG A 122 -7.25 22.13 -1.26
N GLY A 123 -7.30 20.94 -0.66
CA GLY A 123 -6.13 20.28 -0.06
C GLY A 123 -5.31 19.46 -1.08
N ILE A 124 -4.24 18.82 -0.59
CA ILE A 124 -3.42 17.86 -1.36
C ILE A 124 -4.21 16.56 -1.67
N LEU A 125 -5.21 16.26 -0.84
CA LEU A 125 -6.17 15.17 -1.04
C LEU A 125 -7.39 15.66 -1.81
N GLY A 126 -8.01 14.75 -2.55
CA GLY A 126 -9.15 14.99 -3.43
C GLY A 126 -10.48 15.37 -2.72
N PRO A 127 -11.63 15.18 -3.41
CA PRO A 127 -12.93 15.48 -2.83
C PRO A 127 -13.20 14.63 -1.58
N PRO A 128 -14.12 15.07 -0.70
CA PRO A 128 -14.70 14.18 0.30
C PRO A 128 -15.54 13.09 -0.38
N LEU A 129 -15.83 12.04 0.38
CA LEU A 129 -16.86 11.06 0.06
C LEU A 129 -18.24 11.71 0.06
N GLU A 130 -19.17 11.11 -0.69
CA GLU A 130 -20.55 11.60 -0.77
C GLU A 130 -21.22 11.60 0.61
N ASN A 131 -21.98 12.66 0.89
CA ASN A 131 -22.66 12.89 2.18
C ASN A 131 -21.73 12.83 3.40
N SER A 132 -20.44 13.16 3.20
CA SER A 132 -19.39 13.08 4.22
C SER A 132 -18.41 14.26 4.12
N TRP A 133 -17.56 14.40 5.15
CA TRP A 133 -16.38 15.28 5.10
C TRP A 133 -15.07 14.48 5.02
N MET A 134 -15.12 13.17 5.25
CA MET A 134 -14.00 12.23 5.09
C MET A 134 -13.52 12.23 3.64
N LYS A 135 -12.20 12.18 3.40
CA LYS A 135 -11.61 12.19 2.06
C LYS A 135 -11.75 10.84 1.38
N ASP A 136 -11.96 10.84 0.06
CA ASP A 136 -11.96 9.62 -0.75
C ASP A 136 -10.53 9.08 -0.96
N VAL A 137 -9.99 8.44 0.08
CA VAL A 137 -8.62 7.91 0.13
C VAL A 137 -8.55 6.47 0.60
N LYS A 138 -7.50 5.77 0.20
CA LYS A 138 -7.10 4.47 0.75
C LYS A 138 -5.93 4.68 1.70
N PHE A 139 -6.08 4.30 2.97
CA PHE A 139 -4.98 4.26 3.91
C PHE A 139 -4.16 2.99 3.67
N ILE A 140 -2.84 3.11 3.63
CA ILE A 140 -1.91 1.98 3.60
C ILE A 140 -0.90 2.21 4.72
N CYS A 141 -1.04 1.45 5.80
CA CYS A 141 -0.05 1.38 6.87
C CYS A 141 1.05 0.41 6.50
N VAL A 142 2.29 0.80 6.77
CA VAL A 142 3.47 -0.05 6.67
C VAL A 142 4.18 -0.05 8.01
N ASP A 143 4.63 -1.23 8.42
CA ASP A 143 5.54 -1.46 9.54
C ASP A 143 6.55 -2.56 9.12
N MET A 144 7.69 -2.65 9.80
CA MET A 144 8.74 -3.62 9.47
C MET A 144 9.48 -4.14 10.70
N ASP A 145 9.88 -5.40 10.66
CA ASP A 145 10.81 -6.01 11.61
C ASP A 145 11.73 -7.04 10.92
N GLN A 146 12.58 -7.74 11.68
CA GLN A 146 13.45 -8.84 11.23
C GLN A 146 14.43 -8.46 10.09
N TRP A 147 14.93 -7.22 10.09
CA TRP A 147 15.87 -6.73 9.06
C TRP A 147 17.21 -7.49 9.02
N LYS A 148 17.42 -8.35 8.03
CA LYS A 148 18.75 -8.80 7.62
C LYS A 148 19.43 -7.69 6.80
N LYS A 149 20.67 -7.35 7.18
CA LYS A 149 21.48 -6.32 6.50
C LYS A 149 22.80 -6.90 6.04
N GLU A 150 23.26 -6.44 4.89
CA GLU A 150 24.53 -6.86 4.29
C GLU A 150 25.37 -5.64 3.89
N ASP A 151 26.67 -5.78 4.07
CA ASP A 151 27.68 -4.86 3.59
C ASP A 151 27.94 -5.09 2.10
N TYR A 152 28.11 -3.99 1.36
CA TYR A 152 28.49 -3.99 -0.05
C TYR A 152 29.35 -2.78 -0.37
N MET A 153 30.25 -2.92 -1.35
CA MET A 153 31.16 -1.84 -1.75
C MET A 153 30.60 -1.13 -3.00
N VAL A 154 30.56 0.20 -2.95
CA VAL A 154 30.17 1.05 -4.08
C VAL A 154 31.15 2.23 -4.12
N ASP A 155 31.82 2.44 -5.25
CA ASP A 155 32.80 3.52 -5.46
C ASP A 155 33.90 3.57 -4.36
N GLY A 156 34.38 2.38 -3.96
CA GLY A 156 35.36 2.22 -2.87
C GLY A 156 34.82 2.48 -1.46
N LYS A 157 33.54 2.80 -1.30
CA LYS A 157 32.90 3.10 -0.01
C LYS A 157 32.02 1.93 0.45
N ARG A 158 32.20 1.53 1.71
CA ARG A 158 31.33 0.56 2.39
C ARG A 158 29.93 1.15 2.54
N GLN A 159 28.92 0.43 2.06
CA GLN A 159 27.52 0.74 2.22
C GLN A 159 26.81 -0.45 2.87
N ILE A 160 25.75 -0.17 3.62
CA ILE A 160 24.88 -1.18 4.23
C ILE A 160 23.50 -1.03 3.61
N ARG A 161 22.90 -2.14 3.17
CA ARG A 161 21.52 -2.22 2.67
C ARG A 161 20.75 -3.29 3.43
N THR A 162 19.44 -3.14 3.47
CA THR A 162 18.52 -4.23 3.84
C THR A 162 18.45 -5.23 2.69
N VAL A 163 18.51 -6.53 3.00
CA VAL A 163 18.40 -7.61 2.00
C VAL A 163 17.24 -8.56 2.27
N ALA A 164 16.80 -8.67 3.53
CA ALA A 164 15.56 -9.32 3.92
C ALA A 164 14.94 -8.57 5.10
N ALA A 165 13.61 -8.62 5.22
CA ALA A 165 12.84 -8.10 6.34
C ALA A 165 11.42 -8.69 6.28
N HIS A 166 10.67 -8.59 7.39
CA HIS A 166 9.23 -8.85 7.39
C HIS A 166 8.50 -7.53 7.21
N VAL A 167 7.85 -7.36 6.06
CA VAL A 167 7.12 -6.15 5.69
C VAL A 167 5.64 -6.33 5.98
N GLY A 168 5.19 -5.68 7.05
CA GLY A 168 3.78 -5.62 7.41
C GLY A 168 3.06 -4.56 6.61
N VAL A 169 1.93 -4.92 6.01
CA VAL A 169 1.10 -3.98 5.25
C VAL A 169 -0.35 -4.14 5.69
N SER A 170 -0.98 -3.05 6.11
CA SER A 170 -2.41 -3.04 6.44
C SER A 170 -3.13 -1.92 5.70
N VAL A 171 -4.28 -2.24 5.14
CA VAL A 171 -5.00 -1.40 4.19
C VAL A 171 -6.41 -1.16 4.68
N LEU A 172 -6.85 0.09 4.65
CA LEU A 172 -8.19 0.50 5.06
C LEU A 172 -8.74 1.52 4.08
N ASP A 173 -9.86 1.22 3.45
CA ASP A 173 -10.52 2.15 2.57
C ASP A 173 -11.49 3.06 3.35
N THR A 174 -11.45 4.36 3.07
CA THR A 174 -12.43 5.30 3.65
C THR A 174 -13.85 5.03 3.17
N ARG A 175 -14.01 4.42 1.98
CA ARG A 175 -15.32 4.00 1.46
C ARG A 175 -15.93 2.92 2.35
N ASP A 176 -15.16 1.95 2.81
CA ASP A 176 -15.68 0.86 3.64
C ASP A 176 -16.18 1.38 5.01
N ILE A 177 -15.53 2.41 5.57
CA ILE A 177 -16.02 3.11 6.77
C ILE A 177 -17.34 3.84 6.47
N GLN A 178 -17.44 4.51 5.32
CA GLN A 178 -18.65 5.22 4.90
C GLN A 178 -19.81 4.26 4.59
N ASP A 179 -19.52 3.12 3.95
CA ASP A 179 -20.46 2.02 3.69
C ASP A 179 -20.99 1.45 5.02
N MET A 180 -20.12 1.29 6.03
CA MET A 180 -20.52 0.90 7.39
C MET A 180 -21.41 1.94 8.07
N VAL A 181 -21.12 3.25 7.92
CA VAL A 181 -21.95 4.34 8.45
C VAL A 181 -23.34 4.35 7.81
N LEU A 182 -23.41 4.19 6.49
CA LEU A 182 -24.66 4.30 5.73
C LEU A 182 -25.53 3.03 5.83
N SER A 183 -24.91 1.85 5.90
CA SER A 183 -25.63 0.56 5.83
C SER A 183 -25.77 -0.12 7.19
N SER A 184 -24.99 0.27 8.20
CA SER A 184 -24.87 -0.40 9.51
C SER A 184 -24.84 -1.94 9.41
N PRO A 185 -23.93 -2.52 8.59
CA PRO A 185 -23.92 -3.95 8.32
C PRO A 185 -23.54 -4.73 9.59
N ASP A 186 -24.23 -5.83 9.83
CA ASP A 186 -23.95 -6.73 10.96
C ASP A 186 -22.72 -7.59 10.65
N LEU A 187 -21.54 -7.00 10.87
CA LEU A 187 -20.24 -7.67 10.74
C LEU A 187 -19.85 -8.26 12.10
N PRO A 188 -19.68 -9.60 12.22
CA PRO A 188 -19.26 -10.25 13.47
C PRO A 188 -17.93 -9.71 14.04
N ASN A 189 -17.08 -9.14 13.18
CA ASN A 189 -15.90 -8.39 13.59
C ASN A 189 -15.68 -7.18 12.66
N PRO A 190 -16.05 -5.96 13.10
CA PRO A 190 -15.86 -4.73 12.32
C PRO A 190 -14.41 -4.45 11.85
N ALA A 191 -13.39 -4.95 12.56
CA ALA A 191 -12.00 -4.78 12.11
C ALA A 191 -11.66 -5.56 10.82
N GLN A 192 -12.52 -6.47 10.35
CA GLN A 192 -12.34 -7.17 9.07
C GLN A 192 -12.34 -6.25 7.84
N ILE A 193 -12.75 -4.98 7.95
CA ILE A 193 -12.55 -4.01 6.84
C ILE A 193 -11.08 -3.59 6.67
N ILE A 194 -10.25 -3.75 7.71
CA ILE A 194 -8.80 -3.58 7.61
C ILE A 194 -8.21 -4.87 7.04
N LYS A 195 -7.65 -4.80 5.82
CA LYS A 195 -7.02 -5.94 5.14
C LYS A 195 -5.52 -5.93 5.40
N SER A 196 -5.01 -6.99 6.02
CA SER A 196 -3.63 -7.07 6.53
C SER A 196 -2.85 -8.21 5.89
N TYR A 197 -1.56 -7.97 5.69
CA TYR A 197 -0.62 -8.85 5.01
C TYR A 197 0.73 -8.80 5.73
N GLN A 198 1.44 -9.92 5.79
CA GLN A 198 2.83 -9.99 6.22
C GLN A 198 3.67 -10.61 5.10
N TYR A 199 4.61 -9.84 4.57
CA TYR A 199 5.46 -10.22 3.45
C TYR A 199 6.88 -10.49 3.94
N CYS A 200 7.30 -11.75 3.93
CA CYS A 200 8.66 -12.16 4.31
C CYS A 200 9.55 -12.05 3.08
N VAL A 201 10.41 -11.03 3.03
CA VAL A 201 11.31 -10.75 1.88
C VAL A 201 12.55 -11.65 1.96
N GLU A 202 12.33 -12.96 1.91
CA GLU A 202 13.31 -14.03 2.10
C GLU A 202 12.81 -15.34 1.47
N ASP A 203 13.72 -16.29 1.22
CA ASP A 203 13.44 -17.53 0.48
C ASP A 203 12.42 -18.46 1.15
N LYS A 204 12.09 -18.25 2.44
CA LYS A 204 11.19 -19.10 3.24
C LYS A 204 10.48 -18.27 4.30
N VAL A 205 9.18 -18.51 4.48
CA VAL A 205 8.42 -17.99 5.64
C VAL A 205 8.97 -18.64 6.93
N PRO A 206 9.06 -17.91 8.06
CA PRO A 206 9.35 -18.52 9.35
C PRO A 206 8.31 -19.59 9.73
N LYS A 207 8.67 -20.52 10.62
CA LYS A 207 7.75 -21.57 11.07
C LYS A 207 6.64 -21.08 12.00
N ASP A 208 6.95 -20.02 12.74
CA ASP A 208 6.05 -19.26 13.60
C ASP A 208 6.55 -17.82 13.56
N ASP A 209 5.68 -16.89 13.19
CA ASP A 209 5.95 -15.45 13.07
C ASP A 209 4.86 -14.59 13.71
N GLY A 210 3.97 -15.21 14.51
CA GLY A 210 2.92 -14.55 15.27
C GLY A 210 1.84 -13.82 14.47
N PHE A 211 1.81 -13.87 13.13
CA PHE A 211 0.85 -13.07 12.34
C PHE A 211 -0.59 -13.59 12.47
N ILE A 212 -1.47 -12.81 13.13
CA ILE A 212 -2.83 -13.27 13.52
C ILE A 212 -3.95 -12.81 12.56
N PHE A 213 -3.63 -12.02 11.54
CA PHE A 213 -4.62 -11.46 10.60
C PHE A 213 -4.65 -12.16 9.23
N GLY A 214 -3.93 -13.27 9.06
CA GLY A 214 -3.88 -14.01 7.80
C GLY A 214 -2.84 -15.12 7.81
N LYS A 215 -2.08 -15.23 6.72
CA LYS A 215 -0.90 -16.09 6.58
C LYS A 215 0.20 -15.27 5.92
N SER A 216 1.45 -15.47 6.32
CA SER A 216 2.58 -14.73 5.78
C SER A 216 3.06 -15.30 4.45
N GLU A 217 3.49 -14.43 3.54
CA GLU A 217 3.87 -14.76 2.17
C GLU A 217 5.39 -14.52 2.00
N SER A 218 6.14 -15.58 1.71
CA SER A 218 7.53 -15.47 1.25
C SER A 218 7.52 -14.92 -0.17
N ILE A 219 8.23 -13.81 -0.39
CA ILE A 219 8.06 -12.99 -1.59
C ILE A 219 9.39 -12.44 -2.08
N SER A 220 9.57 -12.34 -3.40
CA SER A 220 10.75 -11.65 -3.95
C SER A 220 10.59 -10.13 -3.85
N THR A 221 11.70 -9.40 -3.93
CA THR A 221 11.66 -7.94 -4.03
C THR A 221 10.99 -7.45 -5.31
N LEU A 222 10.88 -8.27 -6.37
CA LEU A 222 10.11 -7.92 -7.56
C LEU A 222 8.60 -7.99 -7.27
N ASP A 223 8.14 -9.14 -6.77
CA ASP A 223 6.71 -9.37 -6.52
C ASP A 223 6.18 -8.44 -5.43
N LEU A 224 6.98 -8.12 -4.40
CA LEU A 224 6.65 -7.12 -3.38
C LEU A 224 6.34 -5.75 -4.00
N ARG A 225 7.09 -5.34 -5.03
CA ARG A 225 6.87 -4.07 -5.74
C ARG A 225 5.57 -4.11 -6.55
N GLU A 226 5.21 -5.27 -7.10
CA GLU A 226 3.94 -5.48 -7.81
C GLU A 226 2.74 -5.50 -6.84
N ARG A 227 2.84 -6.20 -5.69
CA ARG A 227 1.85 -6.12 -4.59
C ARG A 227 1.63 -4.68 -4.15
N PHE A 228 2.69 -3.91 -3.93
CA PHE A 228 2.58 -2.51 -3.55
C PHE A 228 1.97 -1.64 -4.68
N ALA A 229 2.30 -1.89 -5.96
CA ALA A 229 1.66 -1.18 -7.07
C ALA A 229 0.15 -1.51 -7.19
N GLU A 230 -0.24 -2.74 -6.84
CA GLU A 230 -1.62 -3.22 -6.83
C GLU A 230 -2.46 -2.65 -5.68
N LEU A 231 -1.97 -2.68 -4.44
CA LEU A 231 -2.71 -2.13 -3.28
C LEU A 231 -3.07 -0.65 -3.48
N GLN A 232 -2.22 0.09 -4.18
CA GLN A 232 -2.38 1.52 -4.51
C GLN A 232 -3.29 1.79 -5.71
N ARG A 233 -3.67 0.76 -6.48
CA ARG A 233 -4.34 0.91 -7.79
C ARG A 233 -5.67 1.67 -7.67
N GLY A 234 -5.89 2.59 -8.61
CA GLY A 234 -7.16 3.30 -8.80
C GLY A 234 -7.57 4.32 -7.73
N ARG A 235 -6.77 4.57 -6.68
CA ARG A 235 -7.16 5.43 -5.54
C ARG A 235 -6.06 6.39 -5.11
N GLN A 236 -6.46 7.45 -4.40
CA GLN A 236 -5.51 8.33 -3.72
C GLN A 236 -5.05 7.66 -2.42
N VAL A 237 -3.73 7.48 -2.29
CA VAL A 237 -3.13 6.76 -1.17
C VAL A 237 -2.65 7.73 -0.10
N VAL A 238 -2.90 7.39 1.16
CA VAL A 238 -2.29 8.03 2.34
C VAL A 238 -1.46 6.98 3.07
N GLY A 239 -0.16 7.21 3.18
CA GLY A 239 0.75 6.31 3.87
C GLY A 239 0.69 6.51 5.38
N ILE A 240 0.52 5.44 6.15
CA ILE A 240 0.48 5.44 7.62
C ILE A 240 1.73 4.71 8.16
N MET A 241 2.25 5.15 9.30
CA MET A 241 3.37 4.51 10.00
C MET A 241 3.32 4.77 11.51
N TYR A 242 4.06 3.97 12.30
CA TYR A 242 4.26 4.22 13.73
C TYR A 242 5.70 4.63 14.05
N SER A 243 6.01 5.93 14.02
CA SER A 243 7.34 6.48 14.33
C SER A 243 8.51 6.02 13.42
N SER A 244 8.25 5.27 12.35
CA SER A 244 9.23 4.36 11.76
C SER A 244 9.89 4.89 10.48
N ARG A 245 10.71 5.95 10.64
CA ARG A 245 11.57 6.48 9.55
C ARG A 245 12.54 5.45 8.93
N LYS A 246 12.81 4.33 9.61
CA LYS A 246 13.67 3.24 9.12
C LYS A 246 13.02 2.51 7.94
N ASP A 247 11.71 2.29 8.04
CA ASP A 247 10.94 1.44 7.13
C ASP A 247 10.86 2.07 5.75
N LEU A 248 10.80 3.42 5.67
CA LEU A 248 10.92 4.16 4.41
C LEU A 248 12.24 3.87 3.68
N PHE A 249 13.36 3.74 4.40
CA PHE A 249 14.64 3.38 3.81
C PHE A 249 14.66 1.91 3.36
N THR A 250 14.01 1.01 4.09
CA THR A 250 13.91 -0.41 3.69
C THR A 250 12.95 -0.62 2.51
N LEU A 251 11.83 0.12 2.41
CA LEU A 251 11.01 0.19 1.19
C LEU A 251 11.87 0.66 0.00
N GLN A 252 12.72 1.66 0.22
CA GLN A 252 13.64 2.18 -0.79
C GLN A 252 14.72 1.15 -1.18
N ASP A 253 15.32 0.44 -0.22
CA ASP A 253 16.28 -0.66 -0.46
C ASP A 253 15.66 -1.77 -1.33
N PHE A 254 14.39 -2.12 -1.08
CA PHE A 254 13.63 -3.08 -1.88
C PHE A 254 13.04 -2.48 -3.18
N GLY A 255 13.30 -1.21 -3.50
CA GLY A 255 12.80 -0.56 -4.71
C GLY A 255 11.28 -0.39 -4.78
N VAL A 256 10.59 -0.43 -3.64
CA VAL A 256 9.14 -0.26 -3.50
C VAL A 256 8.78 1.23 -3.55
N ILE A 257 8.00 1.61 -4.56
CA ILE A 257 7.57 2.99 -4.77
C ILE A 257 6.12 3.16 -4.31
N MET A 258 5.95 3.88 -3.20
CA MET A 258 4.65 4.38 -2.75
C MET A 258 4.35 5.75 -3.37
N GLN A 259 3.21 5.87 -4.04
CA GLN A 259 2.64 7.07 -4.66
C GLN A 259 1.74 7.85 -3.70
N GLN A 260 2.00 7.75 -2.39
CA GLN A 260 1.19 8.40 -1.36
C GLN A 260 1.16 9.93 -1.51
N LYS A 261 -0.01 10.53 -1.29
CA LYS A 261 -0.20 11.98 -1.30
C LYS A 261 0.36 12.67 -0.05
N LEU A 262 0.48 11.93 1.04
CA LEU A 262 1.19 12.32 2.26
C LEU A 262 1.51 11.06 3.10
N TRP A 263 2.49 11.20 3.99
CA TRP A 263 2.70 10.29 5.12
C TRP A 263 2.11 10.89 6.40
N LEU A 264 1.50 10.04 7.23
CA LEU A 264 0.94 10.35 8.54
C LEU A 264 1.57 9.41 9.59
N ASP A 265 2.38 10.00 10.48
CA ASP A 265 3.02 9.31 11.60
C ASP A 265 2.09 9.33 12.83
N ILE A 266 1.56 8.18 13.21
CA ILE A 266 0.60 8.02 14.31
C ILE A 266 1.25 8.33 15.67
N CYS A 267 2.55 8.04 15.84
CA CYS A 267 3.28 8.40 17.05
C CYS A 267 3.33 9.93 17.21
N GLN A 268 3.55 10.69 16.14
CA GLN A 268 3.49 12.17 16.21
C GLN A 268 2.07 12.70 16.44
N ALA A 269 1.04 12.10 15.82
CA ALA A 269 -0.35 12.51 16.03
C ALA A 269 -0.84 12.27 17.48
N SER A 270 -0.37 11.21 18.14
CA SER A 270 -0.79 10.82 19.49
C SER A 270 -0.59 11.94 20.52
N PHE A 271 0.51 12.71 20.42
CA PHE A 271 0.83 13.82 21.31
C PHE A 271 -0.27 14.89 21.42
N VAL A 272 -0.97 15.21 20.31
CA VAL A 272 -2.00 16.26 20.31
C VAL A 272 -3.40 15.66 20.37
N ALA A 273 -3.61 14.49 19.77
CA ALA A 273 -4.89 13.79 19.82
C ALA A 273 -5.26 13.34 21.25
N LEU A 274 -4.26 12.90 22.03
CA LEU A 274 -4.43 12.37 23.38
C LEU A 274 -3.79 13.24 24.48
N GLU A 275 -3.16 14.36 24.13
CA GLU A 275 -2.47 15.30 25.05
C GLU A 275 -1.30 14.68 25.83
N LEU A 276 -0.60 13.72 25.21
CA LEU A 276 0.55 13.04 25.81
C LEU A 276 1.78 13.97 25.93
N SER A 277 2.50 13.86 27.05
CA SER A 277 3.78 14.56 27.27
C SER A 277 4.99 13.81 26.65
N TYR A 278 4.88 12.51 26.41
CA TYR A 278 5.94 11.67 25.82
C TYR A 278 5.39 10.65 24.81
N ALA A 279 6.27 10.12 23.96
CA ALA A 279 5.91 9.12 22.97
C ALA A 279 5.63 7.76 23.64
N ARG A 280 4.48 7.16 23.34
CA ARG A 280 4.18 5.76 23.70
C ARG A 280 4.86 4.80 22.73
N ARG A 281 5.23 3.60 23.20
CA ARG A 281 5.38 2.43 22.32
C ARG A 281 3.99 1.97 21.88
N LEU A 282 3.86 1.33 20.71
CA LEU A 282 2.56 0.94 20.14
C LEU A 282 1.70 0.16 21.16
N GLY A 283 2.21 -0.93 21.74
CA GLY A 283 1.48 -1.69 22.77
C GLY A 283 1.05 -0.90 24.02
N ALA A 284 1.75 0.19 24.39
CA ALA A 284 1.33 1.06 25.48
C ALA A 284 0.18 1.99 25.05
N LEU A 285 0.23 2.50 23.81
CA LEU A 285 -0.85 3.28 23.20
C LEU A 285 -2.13 2.44 23.01
N LEU A 286 -1.99 1.18 22.57
CA LEU A 286 -3.13 0.27 22.40
C LEU A 286 -3.83 -0.02 23.74
N LYS A 287 -3.07 -0.21 24.83
CA LYS A 287 -3.63 -0.34 26.20
C LYS A 287 -4.33 0.93 26.65
N GLU A 288 -3.75 2.10 26.42
CA GLU A 288 -4.33 3.41 26.77
C GLU A 288 -5.62 3.74 25.99
N LEU A 289 -5.75 3.25 24.75
CA LEU A 289 -6.94 3.37 23.92
C LEU A 289 -8.00 2.27 24.15
N GLY A 290 -7.71 1.29 25.01
CA GLY A 290 -8.61 0.14 25.25
C GLY A 290 -8.77 -0.78 24.02
N ILE A 291 -7.71 -0.94 23.23
CA ILE A 291 -7.69 -1.76 22.01
C ILE A 291 -7.19 -3.18 22.34
N PRO A 292 -8.00 -4.23 22.12
CA PRO A 292 -7.51 -5.62 22.14
C PRO A 292 -6.40 -5.84 21.13
N HIS A 293 -5.25 -6.36 21.58
CA HIS A 293 -4.08 -6.67 20.77
C HIS A 293 -3.27 -7.81 21.38
N ASP A 294 -2.54 -8.52 20.53
CA ASP A 294 -1.62 -9.62 20.89
C ASP A 294 -0.54 -9.74 19.80
N ASN A 295 0.52 -10.53 20.03
CA ASN A 295 1.60 -10.80 19.08
C ASN A 295 2.16 -9.55 18.36
N LEU A 296 2.47 -8.50 19.13
CA LEU A 296 3.30 -7.39 18.65
C LEU A 296 4.72 -7.92 18.34
N HIS A 297 5.48 -7.24 17.48
CA HIS A 297 6.71 -7.74 16.81
C HIS A 297 6.46 -8.72 15.65
N SER A 298 5.20 -8.98 15.29
CA SER A 298 4.81 -9.25 13.91
C SER A 298 4.50 -7.92 13.24
N SER A 299 5.25 -7.54 12.21
CA SER A 299 5.02 -6.26 11.52
C SER A 299 3.66 -6.21 10.83
N GLY A 300 3.12 -7.35 10.37
CA GLY A 300 1.75 -7.44 9.87
C GLY A 300 0.71 -7.10 10.94
N ASN A 301 0.92 -7.55 12.19
CA ASN A 301 0.08 -7.20 13.33
C ASN A 301 0.26 -5.73 13.73
N ASP A 302 1.50 -5.24 13.84
CA ASP A 302 1.80 -3.87 14.27
C ASP A 302 1.28 -2.83 13.25
N ALA A 303 1.31 -3.12 11.94
CA ALA A 303 0.64 -2.32 10.92
C ALA A 303 -0.89 -2.33 11.07
N HIS A 304 -1.51 -3.46 11.43
CA HIS A 304 -2.96 -3.57 11.64
C HIS A 304 -3.39 -2.76 12.88
N PHE A 305 -2.70 -2.98 14.00
CA PHE A 305 -2.98 -2.28 15.25
C PHE A 305 -2.68 -0.78 15.17
N THR A 306 -1.72 -0.35 14.34
CA THR A 306 -1.48 1.07 14.07
C THR A 306 -2.68 1.75 13.38
N LEU A 307 -3.39 1.07 12.46
CA LEU A 307 -4.64 1.60 11.90
C LEU A 307 -5.78 1.64 12.93
N ARG A 308 -5.89 0.63 13.79
CA ARG A 308 -6.86 0.65 14.90
C ARG A 308 -6.57 1.78 15.90
N ALA A 309 -5.29 2.02 16.21
CA ALA A 309 -4.85 3.14 17.04
C ALA A 309 -5.17 4.49 16.39
N MET A 310 -4.93 4.65 15.08
CA MET A 310 -5.30 5.85 14.32
C MET A 310 -6.80 6.14 14.45
N LEU A 311 -7.65 5.13 14.27
CA LEU A 311 -9.11 5.28 14.34
C LEU A 311 -9.59 5.68 15.74
N ALA A 312 -9.11 5.02 16.80
CA ALA A 312 -9.46 5.40 18.16
C ALA A 312 -8.92 6.79 18.56
N MET A 313 -7.69 7.13 18.17
CA MET A 313 -7.14 8.49 18.37
C MET A 313 -7.96 9.56 17.66
N ALA A 314 -8.37 9.30 16.41
CA ALA A 314 -9.19 10.22 15.65
C ALA A 314 -10.59 10.38 16.27
N ALA A 315 -11.18 9.31 16.80
CA ALA A 315 -12.44 9.36 17.53
C ALA A 315 -12.34 10.19 18.82
N VAL A 316 -11.33 9.94 19.67
CA VAL A 316 -11.07 10.71 20.89
C VAL A 316 -10.85 12.19 20.58
N ASP A 317 -10.01 12.49 19.58
CA ASP A 317 -9.75 13.87 19.15
C ASP A 317 -10.99 14.53 18.53
N ALA A 318 -11.79 13.80 17.74
CA ALA A 318 -13.05 14.32 17.20
C ALA A 318 -14.06 14.67 18.31
N ARG A 319 -14.20 13.82 19.33
CA ARG A 319 -15.03 14.12 20.51
C ARG A 319 -14.50 15.35 21.27
N ARG A 320 -13.17 15.52 21.40
CA ARG A 320 -12.52 16.71 22.00
C ARG A 320 -12.67 18.00 21.13
N GLN A 321 -12.74 17.87 19.81
CA GLN A 321 -12.96 19.02 18.91
C GLN A 321 -14.45 19.37 18.71
N ALA A 322 -15.39 18.48 19.02
CA ALA A 322 -16.82 18.78 18.96
C ALA A 322 -17.20 19.80 20.06
N THR A 323 -17.79 20.93 19.68
CA THR A 323 -18.39 21.88 20.65
C THR A 323 -19.79 21.46 21.12
N HIS A 324 -20.40 20.50 20.43
CA HIS A 324 -21.73 19.95 20.69
C HIS A 324 -21.81 18.58 19.99
N PRO A 325 -22.42 17.54 20.58
CA PRO A 325 -22.57 16.23 19.95
C PRO A 325 -23.08 16.22 18.50
N ARG A 326 -23.96 17.16 18.10
CA ARG A 326 -24.46 17.28 16.72
C ARG A 326 -23.41 17.64 15.65
N TYR A 327 -22.21 18.02 16.07
CA TYR A 327 -21.06 18.28 15.19
C TYR A 327 -20.03 17.15 15.20
N LEU A 328 -20.31 16.05 15.90
CA LEU A 328 -19.49 14.85 15.83
C LEU A 328 -19.72 14.15 14.48
N PRO A 329 -18.68 13.75 13.74
CA PRO A 329 -18.85 12.98 12.51
C PRO A 329 -19.49 11.62 12.78
N SER A 330 -20.40 11.20 11.90
CA SER A 330 -21.11 9.91 11.98
C SER A 330 -20.19 8.68 11.94
N TRP A 331 -18.98 8.81 11.40
CA TRP A 331 -17.98 7.73 11.40
C TRP A 331 -17.35 7.47 12.78
N VAL A 332 -17.47 8.36 13.77
CA VAL A 332 -16.73 8.25 15.04
C VAL A 332 -17.08 6.97 15.80
N ASP A 333 -18.36 6.64 15.93
CA ASP A 333 -18.78 5.42 16.65
C ASP A 333 -18.42 4.16 15.84
N VAL A 334 -18.38 4.23 14.51
CA VAL A 334 -17.89 3.15 13.63
C VAL A 334 -16.37 2.94 13.80
N ALA A 335 -15.59 4.02 13.85
CA ALA A 335 -14.15 3.98 14.10
C ALA A 335 -13.82 3.40 15.48
N GLU A 336 -14.61 3.70 16.52
CA GLU A 336 -14.45 3.06 17.83
C GLU A 336 -14.83 1.58 17.82
N LYS A 337 -15.91 1.17 17.13
CA LYS A 337 -16.26 -0.25 16.93
C LYS A 337 -15.14 -1.02 16.23
N ILE A 338 -14.60 -0.49 15.13
CA ILE A 338 -13.44 -1.06 14.41
C ILE A 338 -12.23 -1.15 15.36
N ALA A 339 -11.86 -0.05 16.01
CA ALA A 339 -10.67 -0.01 16.84
C ALA A 339 -10.73 -0.94 18.06
N LYS A 340 -11.92 -1.16 18.64
CA LYS A 340 -12.13 -2.00 19.84
C LYS A 340 -12.65 -3.41 19.54
N SER A 341 -12.76 -3.80 18.26
CA SER A 341 -13.21 -5.15 17.86
C SER A 341 -12.36 -6.27 18.49
N PRO A 342 -12.91 -7.49 18.67
CA PRO A 342 -12.11 -8.61 19.14
C PRO A 342 -10.93 -8.92 18.20
N ILE A 343 -9.89 -9.52 18.74
CA ILE A 343 -8.83 -10.15 17.94
C ILE A 343 -9.47 -11.36 17.21
N PRO A 344 -9.09 -11.68 15.96
CA PRO A 344 -9.53 -12.91 15.32
C PRO A 344 -9.20 -14.14 16.19
N THR A 345 -10.21 -14.91 16.56
CA THR A 345 -10.00 -16.29 17.01
C THR A 345 -9.49 -17.07 15.81
N ILE A 346 -8.23 -17.53 15.88
CA ILE A 346 -7.60 -18.27 14.78
C ILE A 346 -8.33 -19.62 14.63
N ASP A 347 -9.17 -19.74 13.60
CA ASP A 347 -9.60 -21.03 13.07
C ASP A 347 -8.47 -21.58 12.18
N PRO A 348 -7.80 -22.68 12.58
CA PRO A 348 -6.68 -23.26 11.83
C PRO A 348 -7.05 -23.69 10.40
N GLN A 349 -8.33 -23.92 10.10
CA GLN A 349 -8.78 -24.48 8.82
C GLN A 349 -9.15 -23.42 7.78
N SER A 350 -9.28 -22.14 8.17
CA SER A 350 -9.71 -21.09 7.24
C SER A 350 -8.76 -20.89 6.03
N PRO A 351 -9.25 -21.02 4.78
CA PRO A 351 -8.41 -20.91 3.59
C PRO A 351 -8.26 -19.44 3.16
N THR A 352 -7.40 -18.70 3.87
CA THR A 352 -6.92 -17.35 3.52
C THR A 352 -6.04 -17.32 2.25
N LYS A 353 -6.55 -17.85 1.14
CA LYS A 353 -5.94 -17.72 -0.18
C LYS A 353 -6.33 -16.34 -0.75
N TRP A 354 -5.35 -15.58 -1.22
CA TRP A 354 -5.59 -14.26 -1.81
C TRP A 354 -6.46 -14.37 -3.06
N ASP A 355 -7.66 -13.77 -3.02
CA ASP A 355 -8.59 -13.69 -4.17
C ASP A 355 -8.65 -12.25 -4.71
N PRO A 356 -8.06 -11.97 -5.89
CA PRO A 356 -8.14 -10.65 -6.52
C PRO A 356 -9.56 -10.26 -6.98
N LEU A 357 -10.53 -11.18 -6.97
CA LEU A 357 -11.93 -10.88 -7.31
C LEU A 357 -12.71 -10.18 -6.18
N LEU A 358 -12.12 -10.04 -4.98
CA LEU A 358 -12.71 -9.36 -3.84
C LEU A 358 -12.43 -7.83 -3.79
N ASP A 359 -11.64 -7.28 -4.73
CA ASP A 359 -11.55 -5.81 -4.92
C ASP A 359 -12.90 -5.30 -5.48
N PRO A 360 -13.55 -4.29 -4.88
CA PRO A 360 -14.97 -4.03 -5.12
C PRO A 360 -15.24 -3.49 -6.53
N LYS A 361 -15.95 -4.30 -7.33
CA LYS A 361 -16.62 -3.88 -8.57
C LYS A 361 -17.49 -2.64 -8.32
N PRO A 362 -17.70 -1.76 -9.33
CA PRO A 362 -18.42 -0.50 -9.17
C PRO A 362 -19.78 -0.67 -8.49
N ALA A 363 -20.21 0.36 -7.75
CA ALA A 363 -21.27 0.28 -6.75
C ALA A 363 -22.59 -0.36 -7.23
N THR A 364 -22.91 -0.23 -8.51
CA THR A 364 -24.05 -0.88 -9.18
C THR A 364 -24.07 -2.42 -9.09
N GLN A 365 -22.97 -3.09 -8.73
CA GLN A 365 -22.91 -4.54 -8.53
C GLN A 365 -22.88 -4.98 -7.05
N ARG A 366 -22.62 -4.07 -6.10
CA ARG A 366 -22.48 -4.42 -4.66
C ARG A 366 -23.76 -5.04 -4.07
N ILE A 367 -24.94 -4.53 -4.45
CA ILE A 367 -26.25 -4.97 -3.93
C ILE A 367 -26.52 -6.47 -4.18
N LYS A 368 -25.93 -7.08 -5.22
CA LYS A 368 -26.20 -8.49 -5.58
C LYS A 368 -25.45 -9.53 -4.75
N TYR A 369 -24.47 -9.16 -3.92
CA TYR A 369 -23.63 -10.13 -3.21
C TYR A 369 -24.05 -10.40 -1.76
N LEU A 370 -24.78 -9.50 -1.11
CA LEU A 370 -25.31 -9.74 0.25
C LEU A 370 -26.48 -10.74 0.25
N GLY A 371 -27.29 -10.77 -0.81
CA GLY A 371 -28.41 -11.71 -0.97
C GLY A 371 -28.03 -13.14 -1.36
N ARG A 372 -26.82 -13.63 -0.99
CA ARG A 372 -26.34 -15.00 -1.26
C ARG A 372 -25.84 -15.75 -0.02
N TRP A 373 -25.97 -15.16 1.17
CA TRP A 373 -25.53 -15.73 2.45
C TRP A 373 -26.68 -15.96 3.44
N ILE A 374 -27.92 -16.09 2.94
CA ILE A 374 -29.13 -16.30 3.74
C ILE A 374 -29.71 -17.72 3.54
N ASP A 375 -29.37 -18.40 2.44
CA ASP A 375 -29.83 -19.75 2.09
C ASP A 375 -28.65 -20.73 1.96
N ALA A 376 -27.94 -21.03 3.07
CA ALA A 376 -26.87 -22.02 3.16
C ALA A 376 -26.74 -22.59 4.58
#